data_AF-A0A510K0S9-F1
#
_entry.id   AF-A0A510K0S9-F1
#
_cell.length_a   1.000
_cell.length_b   1.000
_cell.length_c   1.000
_cell.angle_alpha   90.00
_cell.angle_beta   90.00
_cell.angle_gamma   90.00
#
_symmetry.space_group_name_H-M   'P 1'
#
loop_
_entity.id
_entity.type
_entity.pdbx_description
1 polymer ?
#
loop_
_entity_poly.entity_id
_entity_poly.type
_entity_poly.pdbx_seq_one_letter_code
_entity_poly.pdbx_strand_id
1 'polypeptide(L)'
;MEKRDGIKIVTIGGGSSYTPELIEGFIKRIKELPVKEIWLVDIEEGKEKLEIVGNLAKRMVEKAGIDCKVYLTLDRREAIKDADFVTTQFRVGLLDARIKDERIPFENGLLGQETNGAGGMFKAFRTIPVILDIVKDIKELAPNAWLINFTNPAGIVTEAVLNYGNFEKVVGLCNIPVHTQMDCASLYEKDISEFKFQFAGLNHFVWYKVWDKKGNELTADLWDKRQDKENLGVKNIVSINYDYDQIKNLGMLPCDYHRYYYLQDEMLAEGLKSYKERGTRGEIVKRVEAELFELYKDVNLKEKPKQLEQRGGAYYSDAACELISAIYNDKGIIMAVNTRNKGAIADLPYNSAVEISSYITASGPKPITFGKFPNAGQRGYIQLMKAMEELTVEAAVTGNYYTALQAFTTNPLVPGTTIGRKVLNELLDAHEKYLPQFKDYYENREKYQNGGK
;
A
#
# COMPACT_ATOMS: atom_id res chain seq x y z
N MET A 1 15.01 25.66 -11.76
CA MET A 1 14.77 25.79 -10.31
C MET A 1 16.07 26.30 -9.72
N GLU A 2 16.03 27.48 -9.07
CA GLU A 2 17.13 27.89 -8.21
C GLU A 2 17.35 26.77 -7.17
N LYS A 3 18.60 26.32 -7.04
CA LYS A 3 18.95 25.27 -6.08
C LYS A 3 18.67 25.80 -4.68
N ARG A 4 17.57 25.36 -4.06
CA ARG A 4 17.39 25.48 -2.61
C ARG A 4 18.52 24.71 -1.91
N ASP A 5 18.95 25.20 -0.76
CA ASP A 5 20.07 24.66 0.05
C ASP A 5 19.79 23.27 0.69
N GLY A 6 18.78 22.55 0.18
CA GLY A 6 18.42 21.19 0.53
C GLY A 6 16.95 20.87 0.27
N ILE A 7 16.56 19.67 0.66
CA ILE A 7 15.24 19.07 0.36
C ILE A 7 14.33 19.19 1.58
N LYS A 8 13.09 19.62 1.35
CA LYS A 8 11.98 19.57 2.30
C LYS A 8 11.07 18.38 2.02
N ILE A 9 10.95 17.49 3.00
CA ILE A 9 10.08 16.30 2.94
C ILE A 9 8.96 16.45 3.96
N VAL A 10 7.72 16.25 3.51
CA VAL A 10 6.53 16.24 4.35
C VAL A 10 5.99 14.82 4.43
N THR A 11 5.67 14.33 5.63
CA THR A 11 5.09 13.00 5.85
C THR A 11 3.76 13.14 6.55
N ILE A 12 2.68 12.85 5.82
CA ILE A 12 1.31 12.86 6.34
C ILE A 12 0.98 11.47 6.91
N GLY A 13 0.57 11.45 8.17
CA GLY A 13 0.59 10.24 9.00
C GLY A 13 1.92 10.07 9.74
N GLY A 14 2.52 11.18 10.18
CA GLY A 14 3.79 11.21 10.91
C GLY A 14 3.76 10.40 12.20
N GLY A 15 2.60 10.23 12.83
CA GLY A 15 2.37 9.38 14.01
C GLY A 15 2.31 7.88 13.73
N SER A 16 2.66 7.42 12.53
CA SER A 16 2.77 6.00 12.21
C SER A 16 3.94 5.35 12.98
N SER A 17 3.77 4.09 13.41
CA SER A 17 4.91 3.35 13.99
C SER A 17 6.03 3.07 12.98
N TYR A 18 5.79 3.26 11.68
CA TYR A 18 6.80 3.08 10.64
C TYR A 18 7.69 4.31 10.45
N THR A 19 7.35 5.46 11.03
CA THR A 19 8.13 6.70 10.91
C THR A 19 9.62 6.50 11.26
N PRO A 20 10.02 5.76 12.31
CA PRO A 20 11.44 5.49 12.56
C PRO A 20 12.16 4.78 11.40
N GLU A 21 11.50 3.91 10.65
CA GLU A 21 12.08 3.26 9.47
C GLU A 21 12.30 4.27 8.33
N LEU A 22 11.37 5.20 8.13
CA LEU A 22 11.50 6.27 7.14
C LEU A 22 12.67 7.19 7.47
N ILE A 23 12.79 7.59 8.74
CA ILE A 23 13.91 8.41 9.22
C ILE A 23 15.24 7.68 9.06
N GLU A 24 15.32 6.40 9.44
CA GLU A 24 16.50 5.56 9.19
C GLU A 24 16.87 5.54 7.69
N GLY A 25 15.88 5.39 6.80
CA GLY A 25 16.07 5.38 5.35
C GLY A 25 16.67 6.69 4.82
N PHE A 26 16.24 7.85 5.35
CA PHE A 26 16.83 9.15 5.00
C PHE A 26 18.23 9.34 5.56
N ILE A 27 18.46 8.93 6.81
CA ILE A 27 19.80 8.96 7.43
C ILE A 27 20.81 8.19 6.58
N LYS A 28 20.45 6.98 6.11
CA LYS A 28 21.30 6.14 5.25
C LYS A 28 21.66 6.81 3.93
N ARG A 29 20.82 7.71 3.42
CA ARG A 29 20.94 8.33 2.08
C ARG A 29 21.34 9.81 2.12
N ILE A 30 21.63 10.37 3.30
CA ILE A 30 21.85 11.82 3.46
C ILE A 30 22.97 12.41 2.55
N LYS A 31 23.97 11.59 2.20
CA LYS A 31 25.07 12.00 1.31
C LYS A 31 24.65 12.25 -0.14
N GLU A 32 23.61 11.56 -0.60
CA GLU A 32 23.07 11.68 -1.96
C GLU A 32 21.71 12.39 -1.99
N LEU A 33 21.04 12.49 -0.84
CA LEU A 33 19.74 13.15 -0.67
C LEU A 33 19.88 14.18 0.47
N PRO A 34 20.18 15.46 0.16
CA PRO A 34 20.46 16.48 1.17
C PRO A 34 19.17 16.98 1.85
N VAL A 35 18.51 16.13 2.62
CA VAL A 35 17.31 16.45 3.38
C VAL A 35 17.66 17.43 4.49
N LYS A 36 17.04 18.62 4.46
CA LYS A 36 17.23 19.69 5.46
C LYS A 36 16.05 19.81 6.42
N GLU A 37 14.85 19.47 5.94
CA GLU A 37 13.63 19.56 6.72
C GLU A 37 12.78 18.31 6.54
N ILE A 38 12.41 17.70 7.67
CA ILE A 38 11.41 16.64 7.72
C ILE A 38 10.24 17.15 8.54
N TRP A 39 9.09 17.28 7.90
CA TRP A 39 7.84 17.69 8.55
C TRP A 39 6.97 16.46 8.76
N LEU A 40 6.74 16.10 10.01
CA LEU A 40 5.84 15.02 10.40
C LEU A 40 4.48 15.62 10.77
N VAL A 41 3.45 15.21 10.03
CA VAL A 41 2.11 15.77 10.12
C VAL A 41 1.13 14.70 10.54
N ASP A 42 0.26 15.01 11.50
CA ASP A 42 -0.84 14.14 11.88
C ASP A 42 -2.10 14.96 12.21
N ILE A 43 -3.15 14.29 12.66
CA ILE A 43 -4.41 14.91 13.12
C ILE A 43 -4.47 14.96 14.65
N GLU A 44 -5.45 15.67 15.20
CA GLU A 44 -5.61 15.80 16.66
C GLU A 44 -5.72 14.42 17.34
N GLU A 45 -6.51 13.49 16.78
CA GLU A 45 -6.63 12.13 17.33
C GLU A 45 -5.32 11.31 17.27
N GLY A 46 -4.34 11.73 16.44
CA GLY A 46 -3.03 11.11 16.31
C GLY A 46 -1.90 11.85 17.02
N LYS A 47 -2.20 12.97 17.70
CA LYS A 47 -1.19 13.89 18.26
C LYS A 47 -0.22 13.22 19.23
N GLU A 48 -0.73 12.43 20.18
CA GLU A 48 0.12 11.71 21.14
C GLU A 48 1.11 10.79 20.41
N LYS A 49 0.62 10.06 19.39
CA LYS A 49 1.46 9.17 18.59
C LYS A 49 2.52 9.97 17.82
N LEU A 50 2.14 11.11 17.22
CA LEU A 50 3.04 12.02 16.51
C LEU A 50 4.17 12.52 17.42
N GLU A 51 3.83 12.95 18.64
CA GLU A 51 4.83 13.45 19.60
C GLU A 51 5.82 12.36 20.01
N ILE A 52 5.34 11.15 20.31
CA ILE A 52 6.19 10.02 20.69
C ILE A 52 7.19 9.67 19.57
N VAL A 53 6.70 9.39 18.36
CA VAL A 53 7.58 8.99 17.24
C VAL A 53 8.40 10.16 16.73
N GLY A 54 7.87 11.38 16.78
CA GLY A 54 8.57 12.59 16.39
C GLY A 54 9.76 12.90 17.30
N ASN A 55 9.62 12.63 18.60
CA ASN A 55 10.73 12.75 19.54
C ASN A 55 11.80 11.67 19.30
N LEU A 56 11.41 10.43 18.97
CA LEU A 56 12.39 9.41 18.55
C LEU A 56 13.09 9.81 17.25
N ALA A 57 12.37 10.32 16.26
CA ALA A 57 12.93 10.80 14.99
C ALA A 57 14.00 11.90 15.23
N LYS A 58 13.72 12.88 16.09
CA LYS A 58 14.69 13.91 16.50
C LYS A 58 15.97 13.29 17.09
N ARG A 59 15.84 12.34 18.02
CA ARG A 59 16.98 11.64 18.62
C ARG A 59 17.80 10.84 17.60
N MET A 60 17.15 10.21 16.62
CA MET A 60 17.82 9.46 15.55
C MET A 60 18.65 10.38 14.65
N VAL A 61 18.09 11.53 14.25
CA VAL A 61 18.78 12.53 13.42
C VAL A 61 19.97 13.15 14.18
N GLU A 62 19.77 13.52 15.44
CA GLU A 62 20.82 14.05 16.31
C GLU A 62 21.97 13.05 16.49
N LYS A 63 21.65 11.78 16.80
CA LYS A 63 22.65 10.70 16.91
C LYS A 63 23.46 10.52 15.62
N ALA A 64 22.82 10.67 14.47
CA ALA A 64 23.49 10.55 13.17
C ALA A 64 24.37 11.75 12.82
N GLY A 65 24.31 12.86 13.59
CA GLY A 65 25.10 14.06 13.34
C GLY A 65 24.72 14.77 12.04
N ILE A 66 23.47 14.67 11.60
CA ILE A 66 22.98 15.22 10.34
C ILE A 66 22.37 16.60 10.58
N ASP A 67 22.73 17.58 9.74
CA ASP A 67 22.10 18.90 9.71
C ASP A 67 20.73 18.83 8.99
N CYS A 68 19.75 18.23 9.69
CA CYS A 68 18.36 18.13 9.28
C CYS A 68 17.45 18.45 10.47
N LYS A 69 16.45 19.31 10.26
CA LYS A 69 15.47 19.67 11.28
C LYS A 69 14.22 18.81 11.14
N VAL A 70 13.71 18.31 12.27
CA VAL A 70 12.45 17.55 12.34
C VAL A 70 11.37 18.41 12.98
N TYR A 71 10.35 18.75 12.22
CA TYR A 71 9.19 19.54 12.63
C TYR A 71 7.98 18.63 12.85
N LEU A 72 7.19 18.91 13.90
CA LEU A 72 5.93 18.23 14.17
C LEU A 72 4.82 19.28 14.08
N THR A 73 3.76 19.01 13.33
CA THR A 73 2.61 19.91 13.24
C THR A 73 1.32 19.14 12.99
N LEU A 74 0.19 19.77 13.33
CA LEU A 74 -1.15 19.29 12.96
C LEU A 74 -1.73 20.11 11.78
N ASP A 75 -1.05 21.19 11.38
CA ASP A 75 -1.39 21.95 10.19
C ASP A 75 -0.63 21.40 8.97
N ARG A 76 -1.32 20.57 8.19
CA ARG A 76 -0.72 20.01 6.97
C ARG A 76 -0.40 21.06 5.91
N ARG A 77 -1.14 22.17 5.86
CA ARG A 77 -0.94 23.19 4.81
C ARG A 77 0.33 23.97 5.08
N GLU A 78 0.61 24.30 6.34
CA GLU A 78 1.91 24.86 6.76
C GLU A 78 3.06 23.93 6.32
N ALA A 79 2.92 22.63 6.61
CA ALA A 79 3.94 21.65 6.25
C ALA A 79 4.13 21.51 4.74
N ILE A 80 3.04 21.38 3.96
CA ILE A 80 3.08 21.15 2.50
C ILE A 80 3.71 22.33 1.76
N LYS A 81 3.53 23.57 2.24
CA LYS A 81 4.08 24.76 1.57
C LYS A 81 5.55 24.57 1.22
N ASP A 82 5.88 24.75 -0.06
CA ASP A 82 7.25 24.66 -0.58
C ASP A 82 7.92 23.28 -0.44
N ALA A 83 7.17 22.20 -0.18
CA ALA A 83 7.73 20.85 -0.13
C ALA A 83 8.28 20.38 -1.50
N ASP A 84 9.33 19.56 -1.47
CA ASP A 84 9.86 18.87 -2.66
C ASP A 84 9.25 17.47 -2.81
N PHE A 85 9.00 16.82 -1.68
CA PHE A 85 8.33 15.52 -1.61
C PHE A 85 7.29 15.53 -0.50
N VAL A 86 6.11 14.98 -0.80
CA VAL A 86 5.08 14.68 0.18
C VAL A 86 4.89 13.17 0.19
N THR A 87 5.00 12.57 1.36
CA THR A 87 4.77 11.15 1.56
C THR A 87 3.51 10.91 2.38
N THR A 88 2.80 9.82 2.11
CA THR A 88 1.55 9.50 2.83
C THR A 88 1.60 8.09 3.41
N GLN A 89 1.37 8.00 4.71
CA GLN A 89 1.32 6.75 5.49
C GLN A 89 0.23 6.80 6.56
N PHE A 90 -0.81 7.60 6.35
CA PHE A 90 -1.93 7.75 7.27
C PHE A 90 -2.93 6.59 7.16
N ARG A 91 -3.79 6.45 8.19
CA ARG A 91 -4.90 5.50 8.21
C ARG A 91 -6.16 6.16 8.77
N VAL A 92 -7.13 6.43 7.89
CA VAL A 92 -8.41 7.01 8.28
C VAL A 92 -9.19 6.02 9.16
N GLY A 93 -9.50 6.45 10.37
CA GLY A 93 -10.16 5.63 11.40
C GLY A 93 -9.22 4.72 12.20
N LEU A 94 -7.90 4.87 12.05
CA LEU A 94 -6.87 4.15 12.82
C LEU A 94 -7.07 2.62 12.77
N LEU A 95 -6.49 1.89 13.71
CA LEU A 95 -6.61 0.42 13.74
C LEU A 95 -8.03 -0.05 14.10
N ASP A 96 -8.84 0.78 14.76
CA ASP A 96 -10.22 0.41 15.08
C ASP A 96 -11.11 0.29 13.85
N ALA A 97 -10.92 1.16 12.85
CA ALA A 97 -11.61 0.99 11.57
C ALA A 97 -11.10 -0.26 10.84
N ARG A 98 -9.80 -0.55 10.88
CA ARG A 98 -9.25 -1.80 10.31
C ARG A 98 -9.84 -3.05 10.97
N ILE A 99 -10.03 -3.05 12.29
CA ILE A 99 -10.62 -4.18 13.01
C ILE A 99 -12.04 -4.43 12.51
N LYS A 100 -12.83 -3.37 12.26
CA LYS A 100 -14.16 -3.48 11.66
C LYS A 100 -14.11 -4.01 10.21
N ASP A 101 -13.17 -3.51 9.40
CA ASP A 101 -12.94 -3.97 8.02
C ASP A 101 -12.70 -5.49 7.94
N GLU A 102 -12.03 -6.05 8.96
CA GLU A 102 -11.74 -7.48 9.04
C GLU A 102 -12.88 -8.26 9.72
N ARG A 103 -13.42 -7.76 10.83
CA ARG A 103 -14.39 -8.46 11.66
C ARG A 103 -15.75 -8.66 10.98
N ILE A 104 -16.33 -7.61 10.40
CA ILE A 104 -17.69 -7.65 9.84
C ILE A 104 -17.80 -8.68 8.69
N PRO A 105 -16.84 -8.77 7.75
CA PRO A 105 -16.82 -9.86 6.79
C PRO A 105 -16.72 -11.24 7.44
N PHE A 106 -15.83 -11.45 8.42
CA PHE A 106 -15.68 -12.75 9.08
C PHE A 106 -16.94 -13.19 9.85
N GLU A 107 -17.63 -12.27 10.52
CA GLU A 107 -18.91 -12.54 11.21
C GLU A 107 -20.00 -13.00 10.23
N ASN A 108 -19.89 -12.61 8.96
CA ASN A 108 -20.79 -13.00 7.88
C ASN A 108 -20.27 -14.18 7.04
N GLY A 109 -19.18 -14.85 7.46
CA GLY A 109 -18.60 -15.98 6.75
C GLY A 109 -17.82 -15.62 5.49
N LEU A 110 -17.45 -14.35 5.33
CA LEU A 110 -16.60 -13.86 4.23
C LEU A 110 -15.18 -13.57 4.73
N LEU A 111 -14.23 -13.44 3.81
CA LEU A 111 -12.85 -13.11 4.16
C LEU A 111 -12.76 -11.64 4.61
N GLY A 112 -12.20 -11.41 5.80
CA GLY A 112 -11.85 -10.08 6.31
C GLY A 112 -10.38 -9.75 6.09
N GLN A 113 -10.08 -8.71 5.31
CA GLN A 113 -8.70 -8.29 5.02
C GLN A 113 -8.61 -6.78 4.75
N GLU A 114 -7.48 -6.17 5.11
CA GLU A 114 -7.27 -4.71 5.08
C GLU A 114 -7.32 -4.06 3.69
N THR A 115 -6.87 -4.75 2.65
CA THR A 115 -6.63 -4.24 1.30
C THR A 115 -7.32 -5.05 0.20
N ASN A 116 -7.98 -6.16 0.56
CA ASN A 116 -8.67 -7.07 -0.35
C ASN A 116 -10.11 -7.28 0.12
N GLY A 117 -10.99 -7.60 -0.82
CA GLY A 117 -12.41 -7.84 -0.55
C GLY A 117 -13.12 -6.63 0.07
N ALA A 118 -14.16 -6.91 0.85
CA ALA A 118 -15.02 -5.90 1.48
C ALA A 118 -14.22 -4.89 2.33
N GLY A 119 -13.31 -5.37 3.18
CA GLY A 119 -12.48 -4.51 4.03
C GLY A 119 -11.56 -3.58 3.22
N GLY A 120 -10.94 -4.09 2.16
CA GLY A 120 -10.12 -3.30 1.23
C GLY A 120 -10.88 -2.14 0.57
N MET A 121 -12.09 -2.42 0.08
CA MET A 121 -12.95 -1.40 -0.52
C MET A 121 -13.36 -0.32 0.49
N PHE A 122 -13.71 -0.71 1.72
CA PHE A 122 -14.05 0.27 2.77
C PHE A 122 -12.87 1.10 3.23
N LYS A 123 -11.67 0.51 3.26
CA LYS A 123 -10.45 1.27 3.46
C LYS A 123 -10.23 2.30 2.35
N ALA A 124 -10.50 1.95 1.10
CA ALA A 124 -10.45 2.89 -0.02
C ALA A 124 -11.50 4.01 0.11
N PHE A 125 -12.75 3.68 0.44
CA PHE A 125 -13.84 4.65 0.64
C PHE A 125 -13.50 5.71 1.70
N ARG A 126 -12.81 5.32 2.77
CA ARG A 126 -12.34 6.28 3.80
C ARG A 126 -11.10 7.08 3.35
N THR A 127 -10.20 6.46 2.59
CA THR A 127 -8.90 7.04 2.23
C THR A 127 -8.98 8.04 1.07
N ILE A 128 -9.77 7.73 0.03
CA ILE A 128 -9.78 8.49 -1.22
C ILE A 128 -10.23 9.95 -1.04
N PRO A 129 -11.27 10.27 -0.25
CA PRO A 129 -11.61 11.66 -0.01
C PRO A 129 -10.43 12.47 0.59
N VAL A 130 -9.74 11.87 1.57
CA VAL A 130 -8.61 12.52 2.25
C VAL A 130 -7.40 12.69 1.33
N ILE A 131 -7.05 11.70 0.50
CA ILE A 131 -5.90 11.84 -0.41
C ILE A 131 -6.17 12.87 -1.51
N LEU A 132 -7.42 13.01 -1.97
CA LEU A 132 -7.79 14.02 -2.96
C LEU A 132 -7.71 15.44 -2.37
N ASP A 133 -8.09 15.62 -1.10
CA ASP A 133 -7.88 16.89 -0.38
C ASP A 133 -6.39 17.22 -0.22
N ILE A 134 -5.56 16.23 0.11
CA ILE A 134 -4.11 16.40 0.17
C ILE A 134 -3.54 16.82 -1.19
N VAL A 135 -3.97 16.19 -2.28
CA VAL A 135 -3.55 16.55 -3.64
C VAL A 135 -3.95 17.97 -4.01
N LYS A 136 -5.14 18.43 -3.58
CA LYS A 136 -5.56 19.82 -3.76
C LYS A 136 -4.60 20.79 -3.06
N ASP A 137 -4.22 20.50 -1.82
CA ASP A 137 -3.25 21.31 -1.06
C ASP A 137 -1.87 21.30 -1.72
N ILE A 138 -1.39 20.14 -2.20
CA ILE A 138 -0.10 20.03 -2.92
C ILE A 138 -0.10 20.89 -4.18
N LYS A 139 -1.17 20.81 -5.00
CA LYS A 139 -1.29 21.59 -6.23
C LYS A 139 -1.21 23.10 -5.99
N GLU A 140 -1.76 23.56 -4.87
CA GLU A 140 -1.77 24.97 -4.49
C GLU A 140 -0.43 25.41 -3.89
N LEU A 141 0.10 24.65 -2.94
CA LEU A 141 1.16 25.10 -2.02
C LEU A 141 2.55 24.57 -2.40
N ALA A 142 2.62 23.49 -3.17
CA ALA A 142 3.86 22.86 -3.63
C ALA A 142 3.67 22.16 -4.99
N PRO A 143 3.31 22.89 -6.06
CA PRO A 143 2.97 22.30 -7.37
C PRO A 143 4.11 21.50 -8.01
N ASN A 144 5.34 21.69 -7.54
CA ASN A 144 6.50 20.94 -8.02
C ASN A 144 6.75 19.63 -7.28
N ALA A 145 6.12 19.42 -6.13
CA ALA A 145 6.36 18.27 -5.27
C ALA A 145 5.93 16.96 -5.93
N TRP A 146 6.63 15.88 -5.56
CA TRP A 146 6.18 14.52 -5.80
C TRP A 146 5.35 14.00 -4.62
N LEU A 147 4.20 13.39 -4.90
CA LEU A 147 3.45 12.60 -3.94
C LEU A 147 3.92 11.14 -3.99
N ILE A 148 4.51 10.66 -2.89
CA ILE A 148 4.95 9.28 -2.73
C ILE A 148 3.99 8.57 -1.78
N ASN A 149 3.09 7.76 -2.32
CA ASN A 149 1.98 7.17 -1.56
C ASN A 149 2.30 5.76 -1.03
N PHE A 150 2.25 5.61 0.29
CA PHE A 150 2.28 4.31 1.00
C PHE A 150 0.92 3.94 1.59
N THR A 151 0.02 4.91 1.68
CA THR A 151 -1.31 4.68 2.21
C THR A 151 -2.05 3.71 1.30
N ASN A 152 -2.31 2.53 1.87
CA ASN A 152 -3.04 1.46 1.22
C ASN A 152 -4.57 1.75 1.18
N PRO A 153 -5.33 1.17 0.23
CA PRO A 153 -4.87 0.29 -0.86
C PRO A 153 -4.14 1.10 -1.95
N ALA A 154 -2.84 0.87 -2.13
CA ALA A 154 -1.98 1.85 -2.78
C ALA A 154 -2.24 1.98 -4.29
N GLY A 155 -2.62 0.89 -4.95
CA GLY A 155 -3.04 0.88 -6.36
C GLY A 155 -4.32 1.71 -6.56
N ILE A 156 -5.37 1.41 -5.81
CA ILE A 156 -6.67 2.12 -5.82
C ILE A 156 -6.50 3.62 -5.49
N VAL A 157 -5.67 3.94 -4.49
CA VAL A 157 -5.36 5.34 -4.14
C VAL A 157 -4.63 6.05 -5.28
N THR A 158 -3.66 5.39 -5.92
CA THR A 158 -2.93 5.96 -7.08
C THR A 158 -3.87 6.18 -8.27
N GLU A 159 -4.78 5.24 -8.54
CA GLU A 159 -5.84 5.35 -9.55
C GLU A 159 -6.70 6.61 -9.31
N ALA A 160 -7.16 6.80 -8.07
CA ALA A 160 -7.94 7.97 -7.68
C ALA A 160 -7.18 9.28 -7.90
N VAL A 161 -5.91 9.36 -7.46
CA VAL A 161 -5.09 10.56 -7.63
C VAL A 161 -4.85 10.88 -9.11
N LEU A 162 -4.59 9.87 -9.94
CA LEU A 162 -4.34 10.05 -11.37
C LEU A 162 -5.59 10.51 -12.12
N ASN A 163 -6.75 9.92 -11.85
CA ASN A 163 -7.94 10.05 -12.69
C ASN A 163 -9.03 10.98 -12.13
N TYR A 164 -9.07 11.17 -10.81
CA TYR A 164 -9.98 12.13 -10.15
C TYR A 164 -9.23 13.31 -9.55
N GLY A 165 -8.01 13.05 -9.04
CA GLY A 165 -7.12 14.09 -8.54
C GLY A 165 -6.41 14.86 -9.64
N ASN A 166 -6.38 14.36 -10.89
CA ASN A 166 -5.68 14.94 -12.04
C ASN A 166 -4.23 15.36 -11.68
N PHE A 167 -3.48 14.48 -11.05
CA PHE A 167 -2.13 14.77 -10.55
C PHE A 167 -1.13 13.70 -11.00
N GLU A 168 -0.30 14.03 -11.99
CA GLU A 168 0.65 13.09 -12.60
C GLU A 168 1.89 12.82 -11.74
N LYS A 169 2.25 13.73 -10.82
CA LYS A 169 3.42 13.60 -9.94
C LYS A 169 3.12 12.72 -8.72
N VAL A 170 2.53 11.55 -8.97
CA VAL A 170 2.23 10.55 -7.94
C VAL A 170 2.93 9.23 -8.25
N VAL A 171 3.45 8.59 -7.22
CA VAL A 171 3.94 7.21 -7.29
C VAL A 171 3.43 6.47 -6.07
N GLY A 172 2.71 5.37 -6.27
CA GLY A 172 2.35 4.47 -5.17
C GLY A 172 3.42 3.40 -4.99
N LEU A 173 3.78 3.08 -3.76
CA LEU A 173 4.75 2.04 -3.45
C LEU A 173 4.10 0.84 -2.76
N CYS A 174 4.75 -0.31 -2.90
CA CYS A 174 4.43 -1.56 -2.23
C CYS A 174 5.71 -2.25 -1.76
N ASN A 175 5.67 -2.92 -0.60
CA ASN A 175 6.79 -3.71 -0.12
C ASN A 175 6.86 -5.11 -0.73
N ILE A 176 5.78 -5.60 -1.34
CA ILE A 176 5.72 -6.98 -1.86
C ILE A 176 6.80 -7.28 -2.91
N PRO A 177 7.08 -6.40 -3.90
CA PRO A 177 8.21 -6.61 -4.81
C PRO A 177 9.56 -6.70 -4.09
N VAL A 178 9.78 -5.88 -3.05
CA VAL A 178 11.03 -5.89 -2.27
C VAL A 178 11.21 -7.22 -1.53
N HIS A 179 10.17 -7.70 -0.83
CA HIS A 179 10.20 -9.00 -0.15
C HIS A 179 10.42 -10.15 -1.14
N THR A 180 9.78 -10.08 -2.31
CA THR A 180 9.97 -11.07 -3.38
C THR A 180 11.44 -11.14 -3.85
N GLN A 181 12.08 -9.98 -4.00
CA GLN A 181 13.49 -9.89 -4.38
C GLN A 181 14.41 -10.46 -3.29
N MET A 182 14.13 -10.15 -2.03
CA MET A 182 14.87 -10.66 -0.87
C MET A 182 14.75 -12.17 -0.72
N ASP A 183 13.54 -12.73 -0.86
CA ASP A 183 13.30 -14.16 -0.82
C ASP A 183 14.09 -14.89 -1.90
N CYS A 184 14.07 -14.37 -3.13
CA CYS A 184 14.85 -14.93 -4.24
C CYS A 184 16.35 -14.90 -3.91
N ALA A 185 16.87 -13.75 -3.48
CA ALA A 185 18.28 -13.61 -3.09
C ALA A 185 18.68 -14.62 -2.00
N SER A 186 17.83 -14.79 -0.98
CA SER A 186 18.04 -15.76 0.09
C SER A 186 18.04 -17.21 -0.41
N LEU A 187 17.13 -17.58 -1.31
CA LEU A 187 17.01 -18.96 -1.84
C LEU A 187 18.19 -19.37 -2.72
N TYR A 188 18.83 -18.41 -3.36
CA TYR A 188 20.03 -18.62 -4.17
C TYR A 188 21.33 -18.31 -3.42
N GLU A 189 21.25 -17.86 -2.16
CA GLU A 189 22.39 -17.43 -1.34
C GLU A 189 23.28 -16.39 -2.07
N LYS A 190 22.64 -15.42 -2.71
CA LYS A 190 23.29 -14.38 -3.53
C LYS A 190 22.78 -12.99 -3.17
N ASP A 191 23.51 -11.97 -3.59
CA ASP A 191 23.08 -10.58 -3.47
C ASP A 191 21.90 -10.29 -4.43
N ILE A 192 20.97 -9.42 -4.02
CA ILE A 192 19.80 -9.03 -4.83
C ILE A 192 20.24 -8.47 -6.19
N SER A 193 21.38 -7.78 -6.27
CA SER A 193 21.88 -7.21 -7.52
C SER A 193 22.18 -8.26 -8.59
N GLU A 194 22.42 -9.52 -8.21
CA GLU A 194 22.64 -10.68 -9.10
C GLU A 194 21.40 -11.06 -9.93
N PHE A 195 20.24 -10.49 -9.60
CA PHE A 195 18.96 -10.80 -10.21
C PHE A 195 18.35 -9.59 -10.89
N LYS A 196 17.57 -9.87 -11.94
CA LYS A 196 16.70 -8.90 -12.61
C LYS A 196 15.27 -9.41 -12.55
N PHE A 197 14.37 -8.52 -12.18
CA PHE A 197 12.95 -8.84 -12.04
C PHE A 197 12.11 -7.99 -12.98
N GLN A 198 11.13 -8.62 -13.61
CA GLN A 198 10.09 -7.93 -14.34
C GLN A 198 8.76 -8.20 -13.63
N PHE A 199 8.22 -7.16 -12.98
CA PHE A 199 6.92 -7.17 -12.34
C PHE A 199 5.88 -6.55 -13.27
N ALA A 200 4.69 -7.15 -13.35
CA ALA A 200 3.54 -6.58 -14.03
C ALA A 200 2.24 -7.04 -13.37
N GLY A 201 1.37 -6.08 -13.07
CA GLY A 201 0.03 -6.34 -12.53
C GLY A 201 -0.59 -5.10 -11.89
N LEU A 202 -1.29 -5.31 -10.78
CA LEU A 202 -1.83 -4.27 -9.91
C LEU A 202 -1.19 -4.36 -8.52
N ASN A 203 -1.35 -3.33 -7.70
CA ASN A 203 -0.90 -3.38 -6.31
C ASN A 203 -1.52 -4.58 -5.58
N HIS A 204 -0.71 -5.37 -4.87
CA HIS A 204 -1.16 -6.61 -4.21
C HIS A 204 -1.78 -7.64 -5.16
N PHE A 205 -1.58 -7.51 -6.46
CA PHE A 205 -2.04 -8.46 -7.47
C PHE A 205 -1.10 -8.40 -8.68
N VAL A 206 0.18 -8.69 -8.41
CA VAL A 206 1.30 -8.56 -9.34
C VAL A 206 2.00 -9.91 -9.57
N TRP A 207 2.27 -10.23 -10.83
CA TRP A 207 3.11 -11.38 -11.19
C TRP A 207 4.52 -10.92 -11.54
N TYR A 208 5.46 -11.85 -11.46
CA TYR A 208 6.84 -11.57 -11.81
C TYR A 208 7.55 -12.72 -12.50
N LYS A 209 8.58 -12.35 -13.26
CA LYS A 209 9.62 -13.22 -13.78
C LYS A 209 10.98 -12.77 -13.27
N VAL A 210 11.92 -13.69 -13.20
CA VAL A 210 13.28 -13.44 -12.69
C VAL A 210 14.34 -13.99 -13.65
N TRP A 211 15.43 -13.26 -13.78
CA TRP A 211 16.62 -13.63 -14.54
C TRP A 211 17.89 -13.40 -13.72
N ASP A 212 18.95 -14.12 -14.03
CA ASP A 212 20.29 -13.79 -13.54
C ASP A 212 20.97 -12.68 -14.38
N LYS A 213 22.14 -12.19 -13.94
CA LYS A 213 22.95 -11.21 -14.70
C LYS A 213 23.41 -11.69 -16.08
N LYS A 214 23.40 -12.99 -16.35
CA LYS A 214 23.79 -13.58 -17.65
C LYS A 214 22.61 -13.67 -18.61
N GLY A 215 21.40 -13.35 -18.15
CA GLY A 215 20.17 -13.39 -18.95
C GLY A 215 19.46 -14.75 -18.93
N ASN A 216 19.86 -15.68 -18.06
CA ASN A 216 19.14 -16.95 -17.91
C ASN A 216 17.86 -16.72 -17.10
N GLU A 217 16.71 -17.15 -17.62
CA GLU A 217 15.44 -17.09 -16.88
C GLU A 217 15.43 -18.12 -15.76
N LEU A 218 15.17 -17.67 -14.53
CA LEU A 218 15.16 -18.48 -13.32
C LEU A 218 13.74 -18.73 -12.77
N THR A 219 12.69 -18.25 -13.43
CA THR A 219 11.32 -18.24 -12.89
C THR A 219 10.84 -19.64 -12.45
N ALA A 220 11.03 -20.66 -13.30
CA ALA A 220 10.62 -22.03 -12.97
C ALA A 220 11.50 -22.66 -11.87
N ASP A 221 12.83 -22.47 -11.94
CA ASP A 221 13.76 -22.98 -10.92
C ASP A 221 13.51 -22.33 -9.55
N LEU A 222 13.19 -21.03 -9.52
CA LEU A 222 12.81 -20.34 -8.29
C LEU A 222 11.49 -20.92 -7.72
N TRP A 223 10.55 -21.32 -8.58
CA TRP A 223 9.32 -21.99 -8.12
C TRP A 223 9.61 -23.33 -7.46
N ASP A 224 10.45 -24.15 -8.11
CA ASP A 224 10.87 -25.45 -7.60
C ASP A 224 11.54 -25.32 -6.22
N LYS A 225 12.43 -24.32 -6.06
CA LYS A 225 13.10 -24.04 -4.78
C LYS A 225 12.16 -23.55 -3.67
N ARG A 226 11.03 -22.97 -4.02
CA ARG A 226 10.06 -22.42 -3.05
C ARG A 226 9.18 -23.48 -2.41
N GLN A 227 8.95 -24.63 -3.05
CA GLN A 227 7.97 -25.63 -2.58
C GLN A 227 8.22 -26.14 -1.17
N ASP A 228 9.49 -26.39 -0.84
CA ASP A 228 9.88 -27.06 0.40
C ASP A 228 10.29 -26.08 1.51
N LYS A 229 9.99 -24.78 1.36
CA LYS A 229 10.46 -23.74 2.27
C LYS A 229 9.31 -23.11 3.03
N GLU A 230 9.32 -23.32 4.35
CA GLU A 230 8.45 -22.61 5.27
C GLU A 230 8.95 -21.17 5.50
N ASN A 231 8.04 -20.25 5.85
CA ASN A 231 8.33 -18.87 6.27
C ASN A 231 8.86 -17.90 5.21
N LEU A 232 8.56 -18.12 3.92
CA LEU A 232 8.78 -17.12 2.87
C LEU A 232 7.57 -16.16 2.74
N GLY A 233 7.83 -14.93 2.29
CA GLY A 233 6.81 -13.91 2.10
C GLY A 233 6.50 -13.06 3.34
N VAL A 234 5.43 -12.26 3.25
CA VAL A 234 5.11 -11.23 4.27
C VAL A 234 4.33 -11.76 5.48
N LYS A 235 4.68 -11.30 6.69
CA LYS A 235 4.09 -11.77 7.97
C LYS A 235 2.60 -11.46 8.17
N ASN A 236 2.00 -10.60 7.34
CA ASN A 236 0.59 -10.23 7.44
C ASN A 236 -0.34 -11.13 6.58
N ILE A 237 0.22 -12.11 5.87
CA ILE A 237 -0.54 -13.07 5.07
C ILE A 237 -0.17 -14.48 5.55
N VAL A 238 -1.16 -15.37 5.63
CA VAL A 238 -0.92 -16.77 5.96
C VAL A 238 -0.07 -17.41 4.85
N SER A 239 0.95 -18.18 5.24
CA SER A 239 1.84 -18.86 4.30
C SER A 239 1.28 -20.23 3.92
N ILE A 240 0.41 -20.25 2.91
CA ILE A 240 -0.07 -21.46 2.25
C ILE A 240 0.59 -21.57 0.88
N ASN A 241 1.08 -22.75 0.53
CA ASN A 241 1.72 -22.98 -0.77
C ASN A 241 0.66 -23.02 -1.87
N TYR A 242 0.97 -22.40 -3.01
CA TYR A 242 0.13 -22.55 -4.21
C TYR A 242 0.22 -23.96 -4.77
N ASP A 243 -0.79 -24.35 -5.54
CA ASP A 243 -0.74 -25.56 -6.34
C ASP A 243 0.45 -25.51 -7.33
N TYR A 244 1.30 -26.53 -7.26
CA TYR A 244 2.56 -26.56 -8.00
C TYR A 244 2.33 -26.51 -9.51
N ASP A 245 1.44 -27.37 -10.03
CA ASP A 245 1.20 -27.54 -11.45
C ASP A 245 0.50 -26.31 -12.05
N GLN A 246 -0.41 -25.70 -11.29
CA GLN A 246 -1.05 -24.44 -11.64
C GLN A 246 -0.02 -23.34 -11.89
N ILE A 247 0.89 -23.09 -10.92
CA ILE A 247 1.88 -22.02 -11.04
C ILE A 247 2.93 -22.34 -12.12
N LYS A 248 3.32 -23.61 -12.26
CA LYS A 248 4.21 -24.04 -13.34
C LYS A 248 3.60 -23.77 -14.72
N ASN A 249 2.31 -24.06 -14.90
CA ASN A 249 1.59 -23.75 -16.15
C ASN A 249 1.43 -22.23 -16.38
N LEU A 250 1.33 -21.45 -15.31
CA LEU A 250 1.19 -19.98 -15.39
C LEU A 250 2.39 -19.31 -16.06
N GLY A 251 3.59 -19.88 -15.90
CA GLY A 251 4.83 -19.36 -16.49
C GLY A 251 5.31 -18.04 -15.88
N MET A 252 4.70 -17.61 -14.79
CA MET A 252 5.07 -16.45 -13.97
C MET A 252 4.74 -16.75 -12.52
N LEU A 253 5.48 -16.14 -11.60
CA LEU A 253 5.24 -16.32 -10.17
C LEU A 253 4.24 -15.29 -9.65
N PRO A 254 3.19 -15.69 -8.91
CA PRO A 254 2.27 -14.76 -8.26
C PRO A 254 2.88 -14.20 -6.96
N CYS A 255 2.51 -12.97 -6.60
CA CYS A 255 2.82 -12.44 -5.27
C CYS A 255 1.91 -13.03 -4.17
N ASP A 256 2.30 -12.93 -2.90
CA ASP A 256 1.61 -13.55 -1.75
C ASP A 256 0.11 -13.23 -1.62
N TYR A 257 -0.33 -12.07 -2.10
CA TYR A 257 -1.74 -11.68 -2.05
C TYR A 257 -2.63 -12.46 -3.03
N HIS A 258 -2.07 -13.11 -4.06
CA HIS A 258 -2.85 -14.00 -4.92
C HIS A 258 -3.42 -15.18 -4.15
N ARG A 259 -2.86 -15.57 -2.99
CA ARG A 259 -3.43 -16.63 -2.13
C ARG A 259 -4.90 -16.39 -1.83
N TYR A 260 -5.31 -15.14 -1.60
CA TYR A 260 -6.72 -14.83 -1.34
C TYR A 260 -7.65 -15.19 -2.50
N TYR A 261 -7.15 -15.21 -3.73
CA TYR A 261 -7.94 -15.43 -4.95
C TYR A 261 -7.73 -16.83 -5.54
N TYR A 262 -6.51 -17.37 -5.47
CA TYR A 262 -6.17 -18.69 -6.00
C TYR A 262 -6.46 -19.82 -5.00
N LEU A 263 -6.38 -19.53 -3.70
CA LEU A 263 -6.59 -20.46 -2.58
C LEU A 263 -7.74 -19.95 -1.70
N GLN A 264 -8.82 -19.49 -2.34
CA GLN A 264 -9.87 -18.72 -1.68
C GLN A 264 -10.54 -19.47 -0.52
N ASP A 265 -10.80 -20.75 -0.70
CA ASP A 265 -11.39 -21.65 0.29
C ASP A 265 -10.44 -21.89 1.48
N GLU A 266 -9.18 -22.21 1.22
CA GLU A 266 -8.17 -22.43 2.26
C GLU A 266 -7.91 -21.15 3.08
N MET A 267 -7.75 -20.01 2.40
CA MET A 267 -7.53 -18.72 3.04
C MET A 267 -8.74 -18.26 3.86
N LEU A 268 -9.96 -18.55 3.40
CA LEU A 268 -11.18 -18.28 4.15
C LEU A 268 -11.27 -19.19 5.40
N ALA A 269 -11.01 -20.48 5.24
CA ALA A 269 -11.07 -21.45 6.34
C ALA A 269 -10.08 -21.10 7.45
N GLU A 270 -8.81 -20.85 7.10
CA GLU A 270 -7.79 -20.44 8.08
C GLU A 270 -8.07 -19.04 8.64
N GLY A 271 -8.57 -18.10 7.83
CA GLY A 271 -8.98 -16.78 8.29
C GLY A 271 -10.07 -16.83 9.35
N LEU A 272 -11.13 -17.61 9.11
CA LEU A 272 -12.23 -17.81 10.06
C LEU A 272 -11.78 -18.53 11.33
N LYS A 273 -10.90 -19.53 11.19
CA LYS A 273 -10.31 -20.23 12.34
C LYS A 273 -9.50 -19.27 13.20
N SER A 274 -8.56 -18.54 12.60
CA SER A 274 -7.72 -17.58 13.31
C SER A 274 -8.56 -16.46 13.95
N TYR A 275 -9.61 -15.99 13.28
CA TYR A 275 -10.54 -15.01 13.84
C TYR A 275 -11.20 -15.51 15.13
N LYS A 276 -11.70 -16.76 15.14
CA LYS A 276 -12.33 -17.38 16.32
C LYS A 276 -11.35 -17.61 17.47
N GLU A 277 -10.12 -18.01 17.17
CA GLU A 277 -9.13 -18.41 18.18
C GLU A 277 -8.33 -17.22 18.74
N ARG A 278 -7.97 -16.25 17.89
CA ARG A 278 -6.97 -15.19 18.20
C ARG A 278 -7.46 -13.78 17.93
N GLY A 279 -8.63 -13.62 17.33
CA GLY A 279 -9.14 -12.36 16.81
C GLY A 279 -8.56 -11.99 15.44
N THR A 280 -8.87 -10.78 15.00
CA THR A 280 -8.46 -10.21 13.71
C THR A 280 -6.98 -9.82 13.69
N ARG A 281 -6.40 -9.65 12.48
CA ARG A 281 -5.02 -9.15 12.36
C ARG A 281 -4.92 -7.71 12.85
N GLY A 282 -5.95 -6.89 12.66
CA GLY A 282 -6.07 -5.55 13.20
C GLY A 282 -5.88 -5.52 14.72
N GLU A 283 -6.46 -6.46 15.46
CA GLU A 283 -6.31 -6.57 16.91
C GLU A 283 -4.89 -6.95 17.33
N ILE A 284 -4.29 -7.93 16.64
CA ILE A 284 -2.89 -8.32 16.87
C ILE A 284 -1.97 -7.13 16.64
N VAL A 285 -2.15 -6.44 15.51
CA VAL A 285 -1.35 -5.26 15.14
C VAL A 285 -1.55 -4.12 16.12
N LYS A 286 -2.75 -3.95 16.71
CA LYS A 286 -3.02 -2.93 17.73
C LYS A 286 -2.23 -3.18 19.01
N ARG A 287 -2.10 -4.44 19.43
CA ARG A 287 -1.25 -4.83 20.58
C ARG A 287 0.24 -4.57 20.31
N VAL A 288 0.75 -5.05 19.17
CA VAL A 288 2.15 -4.82 18.75
C VAL A 288 2.46 -3.33 18.62
N GLU A 289 1.52 -2.54 18.10
CA GLU A 289 1.68 -1.09 18.02
C GLU A 289 1.80 -0.48 19.43
N ALA A 290 0.92 -0.82 20.37
CA ALA A 290 1.02 -0.32 21.74
C ALA A 290 2.39 -0.61 22.38
N GLU A 291 2.90 -1.84 22.23
CA GLU A 291 4.23 -2.23 22.72
C GLU A 291 5.36 -1.42 22.08
N LEU A 292 5.28 -1.16 20.76
CA LEU A 292 6.25 -0.32 20.05
C LEU A 292 6.24 1.13 20.55
N PHE A 293 5.06 1.69 20.81
CA PHE A 293 4.95 3.05 21.30
C PHE A 293 5.51 3.21 22.71
N GLU A 294 5.38 2.20 23.58
CA GLU A 294 6.07 2.19 24.87
C GLU A 294 7.60 2.17 24.72
N LEU A 295 8.13 1.39 23.76
CA LEU A 295 9.57 1.43 23.46
C LEU A 295 10.02 2.81 22.96
N TYR A 296 9.21 3.47 22.13
CA TYR A 296 9.54 4.79 21.59
C TYR A 296 9.58 5.92 22.63
N LYS A 297 8.88 5.74 23.77
CA LYS A 297 8.93 6.66 24.91
C LYS A 297 10.27 6.63 25.63
N ASP A 298 11.07 5.56 25.52
CA ASP A 298 12.41 5.51 26.12
C ASP A 298 13.34 6.55 25.47
N VAL A 299 13.78 7.51 26.28
CA VAL A 299 14.68 8.60 25.88
C VAL A 299 16.07 8.10 25.46
N ASN A 300 16.45 6.90 25.88
CA ASN A 300 17.72 6.27 25.50
C ASN A 300 17.63 5.55 24.16
N LEU A 301 16.42 5.25 23.68
CA LEU A 301 16.23 4.67 22.35
C LEU A 301 16.51 5.75 21.29
N LYS A 302 17.50 5.46 20.43
CA LYS A 302 17.95 6.36 19.34
C LYS A 302 18.04 5.65 17.98
N GLU A 303 17.41 4.49 17.86
CA GLU A 303 17.42 3.64 16.67
C GLU A 303 16.05 2.98 16.48
N LYS A 304 15.79 2.44 15.29
CA LYS A 304 14.59 1.67 14.97
C LYS A 304 14.60 0.32 15.73
N PRO A 305 13.58 0.00 16.54
CA PRO A 305 13.46 -1.30 17.21
C PRO A 305 13.19 -2.44 16.22
N LYS A 306 13.79 -3.61 16.49
CA LYS A 306 13.57 -4.83 15.71
C LYS A 306 12.11 -5.30 15.73
N GLN A 307 11.36 -5.02 16.80
CA GLN A 307 9.94 -5.36 16.93
C GLN A 307 9.08 -4.79 15.79
N LEU A 308 9.51 -3.71 15.13
CA LEU A 308 8.78 -3.12 14.00
C LEU A 308 8.58 -4.12 12.84
N GLU A 309 9.53 -5.06 12.67
CA GLU A 309 9.46 -6.12 11.66
C GLU A 309 8.27 -7.06 11.85
N GLN A 310 7.67 -7.11 13.05
CA GLN A 310 6.52 -7.98 13.35
C GLN A 310 5.19 -7.44 12.83
N ARG A 311 5.09 -6.14 12.46
CA ARG A 311 3.85 -5.58 11.94
C ARG A 311 3.48 -6.11 10.55
N GLY A 312 4.45 -6.55 9.75
CA GLY A 312 4.26 -7.09 8.39
C GLY A 312 4.39 -6.06 7.26
N GLY A 313 4.87 -4.85 7.56
CA GLY A 313 5.10 -3.76 6.59
C GLY A 313 6.55 -3.30 6.52
N ALA A 314 7.50 -4.13 6.99
CA ALA A 314 8.92 -3.79 6.96
C ALA A 314 9.41 -3.54 5.53
N TYR A 315 10.45 -2.71 5.40
CA TYR A 315 11.13 -2.31 4.15
C TYR A 315 10.33 -1.38 3.23
N TYR A 316 9.09 -1.03 3.58
CA TYR A 316 8.30 -0.05 2.81
C TYR A 316 8.99 1.32 2.77
N SER A 317 9.52 1.75 3.93
CA SER A 317 10.11 3.07 4.07
C SER A 317 11.51 3.13 3.47
N ASP A 318 12.21 2.00 3.36
CA ASP A 318 13.50 1.98 2.66
C ASP A 318 13.31 2.12 1.14
N ALA A 319 12.32 1.41 0.57
CA ALA A 319 11.93 1.56 -0.84
C ALA A 319 11.45 2.98 -1.15
N ALA A 320 10.73 3.61 -0.21
CA ALA A 320 10.34 5.01 -0.29
C ALA A 320 11.54 5.95 -0.43
N CYS A 321 12.51 5.82 0.48
CA CYS A 321 13.70 6.66 0.48
C CYS A 321 14.55 6.43 -0.77
N GLU A 322 14.62 5.19 -1.27
CA GLU A 322 15.30 4.89 -2.54
C GLU A 322 14.58 5.53 -3.74
N LEU A 323 13.25 5.47 -3.80
CA LEU A 323 12.47 6.10 -4.86
C LEU A 323 12.67 7.62 -4.87
N ILE A 324 12.61 8.26 -3.70
CA ILE A 324 12.83 9.70 -3.55
C ILE A 324 14.25 10.06 -4.02
N SER A 325 15.26 9.31 -3.57
CA SER A 325 16.66 9.49 -4.00
C SER A 325 16.83 9.28 -5.50
N ALA A 326 16.17 8.29 -6.08
CA ALA A 326 16.23 7.99 -7.50
C ALA A 326 15.57 9.05 -8.38
N ILE A 327 14.44 9.62 -7.94
CA ILE A 327 13.82 10.78 -8.60
C ILE A 327 14.74 11.99 -8.46
N TYR A 328 15.21 12.31 -7.25
CA TYR A 328 16.04 13.50 -7.03
C TYR A 328 17.35 13.48 -7.83
N ASN A 329 18.03 12.32 -7.88
CA ASN A 329 19.33 12.16 -8.53
C ASN A 329 19.28 11.62 -9.97
N ASP A 330 18.08 11.44 -10.54
CA ASP A 330 17.89 10.83 -11.87
C ASP A 330 18.62 9.48 -12.05
N LYS A 331 18.55 8.60 -11.05
CA LYS A 331 19.41 7.40 -10.99
C LYS A 331 19.16 6.39 -12.11
N GLY A 332 17.96 6.38 -12.72
CA GLY A 332 17.61 5.41 -13.76
C GLY A 332 17.55 3.96 -13.27
N ILE A 333 17.40 3.72 -11.96
CA ILE A 333 17.24 2.37 -11.41
C ILE A 333 15.86 1.80 -11.74
N ILE A 334 15.75 0.48 -11.74
CA ILE A 334 14.46 -0.20 -11.97
C ILE A 334 13.82 -0.52 -10.62
N MET A 335 12.59 -0.04 -10.42
CA MET A 335 11.75 -0.37 -9.27
C MET A 335 10.36 -0.77 -9.74
N ALA A 336 9.72 -1.70 -9.03
CA ALA A 336 8.29 -1.97 -9.21
C ALA A 336 7.49 -0.91 -8.44
N VAL A 337 6.70 -0.13 -9.15
CA VAL A 337 5.93 0.98 -8.58
C VAL A 337 4.53 1.05 -9.18
N ASN A 338 3.60 1.65 -8.45
CA ASN A 338 2.29 2.02 -8.97
C ASN A 338 2.39 3.34 -9.73
N THR A 339 2.08 3.30 -11.02
CA THR A 339 2.14 4.45 -11.91
C THR A 339 1.14 4.30 -13.06
N ARG A 340 0.94 5.34 -13.87
CA ARG A 340 0.01 5.30 -15.02
C ARG A 340 0.51 4.29 -16.06
N ASN A 341 -0.38 3.39 -16.50
CA ASN A 341 -0.07 2.29 -17.41
C ASN A 341 0.60 2.75 -18.71
N LYS A 342 0.03 3.76 -19.38
CA LYS A 342 0.53 4.31 -20.65
C LYS A 342 0.79 3.23 -21.72
N GLY A 343 0.01 2.16 -21.70
CA GLY A 343 0.11 1.03 -22.65
C GLY A 343 1.21 0.01 -22.33
N ALA A 344 1.89 0.12 -21.19
CA ALA A 344 2.92 -0.84 -20.81
C ALA A 344 2.36 -2.26 -20.58
N ILE A 345 1.17 -2.34 -19.99
CA ILE A 345 0.33 -3.55 -19.92
C ILE A 345 -0.81 -3.37 -20.92
N ALA A 346 -0.77 -4.13 -22.02
CA ALA A 346 -1.72 -4.02 -23.12
C ALA A 346 -3.12 -4.58 -22.79
N ASP A 347 -3.23 -5.40 -21.74
CA ASP A 347 -4.52 -5.96 -21.28
C ASP A 347 -5.30 -5.02 -20.35
N LEU A 348 -4.77 -3.83 -20.06
CA LEU A 348 -5.38 -2.83 -19.17
C LEU A 348 -5.54 -1.47 -19.86
N PRO A 349 -6.49 -0.62 -19.41
CA PRO A 349 -6.68 0.72 -19.98
C PRO A 349 -5.42 1.59 -19.87
N TYR A 350 -5.23 2.50 -20.83
CA TYR A 350 -4.05 3.37 -20.91
C TYR A 350 -3.88 4.26 -19.67
N ASN A 351 -5.00 4.70 -19.08
CA ASN A 351 -5.02 5.66 -17.98
C ASN A 351 -5.04 5.03 -16.59
N SER A 352 -5.18 3.71 -16.47
CA SER A 352 -5.24 3.05 -15.16
C SER A 352 -3.87 3.08 -14.46
N ALA A 353 -3.88 3.06 -13.13
CA ALA A 353 -2.71 2.77 -12.32
C ALA A 353 -2.39 1.27 -12.39
N VAL A 354 -1.10 0.93 -12.55
CA VAL A 354 -0.59 -0.45 -12.58
C VAL A 354 0.67 -0.56 -11.72
N GLU A 355 0.91 -1.73 -11.16
CA GLU A 355 2.17 -2.04 -10.47
C GLU A 355 3.12 -2.72 -11.46
N ILE A 356 4.15 -1.99 -11.89
CA ILE A 356 5.01 -2.43 -12.99
C ILE A 356 6.47 -2.01 -12.78
N SER A 357 7.41 -2.85 -13.21
CA SER A 357 8.83 -2.48 -13.29
C SER A 357 8.99 -1.24 -14.16
N SER A 358 9.60 -0.20 -13.58
CA SER A 358 9.76 1.11 -14.20
C SER A 358 11.17 1.64 -13.98
N TYR A 359 11.74 2.31 -14.98
CA TYR A 359 12.93 3.13 -14.78
C TYR A 359 12.55 4.38 -13.97
N ILE A 360 13.25 4.66 -12.89
CA ILE A 360 13.00 5.83 -12.06
C ILE A 360 13.90 6.98 -12.50
N THR A 361 13.28 8.01 -13.07
CA THR A 361 13.96 9.22 -13.56
C THR A 361 13.53 10.45 -12.75
N ALA A 362 14.20 11.58 -12.91
CA ALA A 362 13.80 12.86 -12.31
C ALA A 362 12.44 13.37 -12.78
N SER A 363 12.00 12.92 -13.96
CA SER A 363 10.65 13.17 -14.48
C SER A 363 9.61 12.13 -14.05
N GLY A 364 9.97 11.25 -13.11
CA GLY A 364 9.14 10.18 -12.58
C GLY A 364 9.39 8.80 -13.19
N PRO A 365 8.57 7.81 -12.81
CA PRO A 365 8.65 6.45 -13.35
C PRO A 365 8.40 6.41 -14.86
N LYS A 366 9.19 5.60 -15.56
CA LYS A 366 8.99 5.22 -16.98
C LYS A 366 8.67 3.72 -17.02
N PRO A 367 7.39 3.35 -17.14
CA PRO A 367 6.98 1.95 -17.22
C PRO A 367 7.72 1.20 -18.33
N ILE A 368 8.31 0.06 -17.98
CA ILE A 368 8.92 -0.84 -18.97
C ILE A 368 7.78 -1.60 -19.64
N THR A 369 7.73 -1.61 -20.96
CA THR A 369 6.70 -2.34 -21.69
C THR A 369 6.73 -3.82 -21.33
N PHE A 370 5.60 -4.34 -20.86
CA PHE A 370 5.40 -5.75 -20.56
C PHE A 370 4.67 -6.45 -21.71
N GLY A 371 3.68 -5.78 -22.31
CA GLY A 371 2.84 -6.34 -23.35
C GLY A 371 1.60 -7.02 -22.77
N LYS A 372 1.30 -8.24 -23.23
CA LYS A 372 0.12 -9.01 -22.80
C LYS A 372 0.53 -10.11 -21.83
N PHE A 373 -0.35 -10.42 -20.88
CA PHE A 373 -0.16 -11.59 -20.03
C PHE A 373 -0.19 -12.87 -20.86
N PRO A 374 0.77 -13.79 -20.64
CA PRO A 374 0.90 -14.99 -21.46
C PRO A 374 -0.23 -15.99 -21.23
N ASN A 375 -0.82 -16.03 -20.03
CA ASN A 375 -1.89 -16.96 -19.67
C ASN A 375 -3.26 -16.24 -19.61
N ALA A 376 -4.30 -16.89 -20.17
CA ALA A 376 -5.65 -16.34 -20.21
C ALA A 376 -6.25 -16.12 -18.80
N GLY A 377 -5.88 -16.94 -17.81
CA GLY A 377 -6.28 -16.78 -16.42
C GLY A 377 -5.75 -15.48 -15.81
N GLN A 378 -4.47 -15.15 -16.03
CA GLN A 378 -3.89 -13.88 -15.58
C GLN A 378 -4.61 -12.69 -16.22
N ARG A 379 -4.84 -12.75 -17.54
CA ARG A 379 -5.56 -11.71 -18.28
C ARG A 379 -7.00 -11.54 -17.76
N GLY A 380 -7.72 -12.63 -17.50
CA GLY A 380 -9.08 -12.57 -16.98
C GLY A 380 -9.13 -11.94 -15.59
N TYR A 381 -8.27 -12.41 -14.68
CA TYR A 381 -8.21 -11.88 -13.32
C TYR A 381 -7.84 -10.39 -13.29
N ILE A 382 -6.81 -9.97 -14.04
CA ILE A 382 -6.36 -8.58 -13.95
C ILE A 382 -7.41 -7.59 -14.46
N GLN A 383 -8.19 -7.97 -15.48
CA GLN A 383 -9.30 -7.15 -15.95
C GLN A 383 -10.42 -7.05 -14.91
N LEU A 384 -10.77 -8.18 -14.27
CA LEU A 384 -11.79 -8.22 -13.22
C LEU A 384 -11.37 -7.37 -12.01
N MET A 385 -10.11 -7.52 -11.58
CA MET A 385 -9.57 -6.77 -10.46
C MET A 385 -9.51 -5.27 -10.78
N LYS A 386 -9.07 -4.86 -11.97
CA LYS A 386 -9.06 -3.44 -12.36
C LYS A 386 -10.47 -2.86 -12.43
N ALA A 387 -11.44 -3.58 -12.99
CA ALA A 387 -12.84 -3.12 -13.02
C ALA A 387 -13.39 -2.91 -11.60
N MET A 388 -13.06 -3.80 -10.66
CA MET A 388 -13.41 -3.63 -9.25
C MET A 388 -12.74 -2.39 -8.63
N GLU A 389 -11.46 -2.13 -8.90
CA GLU A 389 -10.78 -0.93 -8.44
C GLU A 389 -11.42 0.35 -9.00
N GLU A 390 -11.75 0.40 -10.29
CA GLU A 390 -12.38 1.54 -10.95
C GLU A 390 -13.74 1.87 -10.32
N LEU A 391 -14.60 0.86 -10.12
CA LEU A 391 -15.89 1.00 -9.44
C LEU A 391 -15.71 1.45 -7.98
N THR A 392 -14.69 0.92 -7.30
CA THR A 392 -14.37 1.30 -5.92
C THR A 392 -13.97 2.78 -5.84
N VAL A 393 -13.13 3.25 -6.76
CA VAL A 393 -12.74 4.66 -6.81
C VAL A 393 -13.94 5.55 -7.10
N GLU A 394 -14.75 5.19 -8.10
CA GLU A 394 -15.95 5.95 -8.45
C GLU A 394 -16.91 6.07 -7.25
N ALA A 395 -17.20 4.96 -6.57
CA ALA A 395 -18.03 4.97 -5.37
C ALA A 395 -17.42 5.79 -4.22
N ALA A 396 -16.10 5.73 -4.04
CA ALA A 396 -15.41 6.50 -3.01
C ALA A 396 -15.53 8.01 -3.23
N VAL A 397 -15.54 8.46 -4.49
CA VAL A 397 -15.64 9.87 -4.87
C VAL A 397 -17.09 10.34 -4.87
N THR A 398 -18.00 9.54 -5.44
CA THR A 398 -19.40 9.93 -5.66
C THR A 398 -20.31 9.65 -4.47
N GLY A 399 -19.93 8.71 -3.60
CA GLY A 399 -20.81 8.19 -2.55
C GLY A 399 -21.99 7.38 -3.08
N ASN A 400 -21.95 6.96 -4.36
CA ASN A 400 -23.05 6.21 -4.96
C ASN A 400 -23.11 4.78 -4.41
N TYR A 401 -24.18 4.48 -3.69
CA TYR A 401 -24.42 3.17 -3.10
C TYR A 401 -24.45 2.04 -4.15
N TYR A 402 -25.10 2.26 -5.29
CA TYR A 402 -25.23 1.21 -6.31
C TYR A 402 -23.91 0.93 -7.02
N THR A 403 -23.08 1.95 -7.25
CA THR A 403 -21.70 1.77 -7.72
C THR A 403 -20.87 0.98 -6.69
N ALA A 404 -21.00 1.28 -5.40
CA ALA A 404 -20.34 0.50 -4.34
C ALA A 404 -20.81 -0.98 -4.34
N LEU A 405 -22.10 -1.22 -4.54
CA LEU A 405 -22.65 -2.57 -4.65
C LEU A 405 -22.14 -3.31 -5.90
N GLN A 406 -21.96 -2.62 -7.03
CA GLN A 406 -21.33 -3.19 -8.21
C GLN A 406 -19.86 -3.54 -7.95
N ALA A 407 -19.10 -2.68 -7.26
CA ALA A 407 -17.74 -2.99 -6.85
C ALA A 407 -17.68 -4.25 -5.98
N PHE A 408 -18.61 -4.36 -5.01
CA PHE A 408 -18.76 -5.55 -4.17
C PHE A 408 -19.05 -6.80 -5.00
N THR A 409 -20.03 -6.73 -5.89
CA THR A 409 -20.45 -7.87 -6.72
C THR A 409 -19.37 -8.31 -7.73
N THR A 410 -18.51 -7.38 -8.14
CA THR A 410 -17.40 -7.64 -9.06
C THR A 410 -16.22 -8.32 -8.37
N ASN A 411 -16.07 -8.15 -7.05
CA ASN A 411 -14.93 -8.70 -6.31
C ASN A 411 -15.08 -10.23 -6.08
N PRO A 412 -14.12 -11.08 -6.51
CA PRO A 412 -14.22 -12.53 -6.33
C PRO A 412 -14.38 -13.02 -4.88
N LEU A 413 -13.96 -12.21 -3.91
CA LEU A 413 -14.02 -12.53 -2.49
C LEU A 413 -15.37 -12.20 -1.85
N VAL A 414 -16.26 -11.53 -2.59
CA VAL A 414 -17.60 -11.15 -2.15
C VAL A 414 -18.62 -11.79 -3.10
N PRO A 415 -19.35 -12.83 -2.67
CA PRO A 415 -20.33 -13.46 -3.53
C PRO A 415 -21.49 -12.49 -3.82
N GLY A 416 -21.80 -12.30 -5.10
CA GLY A 416 -22.82 -11.40 -5.64
C GLY A 416 -24.28 -11.78 -5.31
N THR A 417 -24.63 -11.84 -4.03
CA THR A 417 -25.95 -12.26 -3.52
C THR A 417 -26.39 -11.38 -2.34
N THR A 418 -27.46 -11.80 -1.62
CA THR A 418 -27.97 -11.16 -0.40
C THR A 418 -26.87 -10.83 0.62
N ILE A 419 -25.86 -11.70 0.76
CA ILE A 419 -24.78 -11.50 1.74
C ILE A 419 -23.87 -10.31 1.38
N GLY A 420 -23.58 -10.09 0.10
CA GLY A 420 -22.77 -8.94 -0.33
C GLY A 420 -23.42 -7.61 0.00
N ARG A 421 -24.74 -7.50 -0.23
CA ARG A 421 -25.54 -6.34 0.18
C ARG A 421 -25.57 -6.16 1.69
N LYS A 422 -25.80 -7.25 2.44
CA LYS A 422 -25.83 -7.23 3.90
C LYS A 422 -24.52 -6.67 4.46
N VAL A 423 -23.38 -7.23 4.03
CA VAL A 423 -22.04 -6.81 4.48
C VAL A 423 -21.72 -5.37 4.06
N LEU A 424 -22.12 -4.95 2.84
CA LEU A 424 -22.00 -3.54 2.42
C LEU A 424 -22.73 -2.60 3.37
N ASN A 425 -23.99 -2.89 3.72
CA ASN A 425 -24.79 -2.05 4.60
C ASN A 425 -24.20 -2.02 6.03
N GLU A 426 -23.82 -3.18 6.59
CA GLU A 426 -23.21 -3.25 7.92
C GLU A 426 -21.89 -2.46 7.99
N LEU A 427 -21.05 -2.52 6.95
CA LEU A 427 -19.83 -1.73 6.89
C LEU A 427 -20.13 -0.23 6.70
N LEU A 428 -21.10 0.16 5.87
CA LEU A 428 -21.53 1.57 5.75
C LEU A 428 -21.96 2.12 7.11
N ASP A 429 -22.77 1.36 7.85
CA ASP A 429 -23.23 1.74 9.18
C ASP A 429 -22.05 1.82 10.17
N ALA A 430 -21.15 0.84 10.15
CA ALA A 430 -20.00 0.79 11.06
C ALA A 430 -18.96 1.91 10.84
N HIS A 431 -18.94 2.49 9.63
CA HIS A 431 -17.98 3.49 9.18
C HIS A 431 -18.57 4.87 8.89
N GLU A 432 -19.84 5.13 9.25
CA GLU A 432 -20.55 6.39 8.99
C GLU A 432 -19.76 7.66 9.30
N LYS A 433 -19.06 7.71 10.45
CA LYS A 433 -18.20 8.83 10.84
C LYS A 433 -17.17 9.22 9.76
N TYR A 434 -16.69 8.25 8.98
CA TYR A 434 -15.60 8.43 8.01
C TYR A 434 -16.08 8.38 6.56
N LEU A 435 -17.39 8.25 6.31
CA LEU A 435 -17.96 8.07 4.98
C LEU A 435 -19.02 9.14 4.64
N PRO A 436 -18.76 10.45 4.87
CA PRO A 436 -19.76 11.49 4.69
C PRO A 436 -20.29 11.60 3.24
N GLN A 437 -19.54 11.10 2.26
CA GLN A 437 -19.98 11.08 0.86
C GLN A 437 -21.18 10.15 0.62
N PHE A 438 -21.38 9.12 1.44
CA PHE A 438 -22.52 8.19 1.34
C PHE A 438 -23.80 8.72 2.02
N LYS A 439 -23.96 10.05 2.08
CA LYS A 439 -25.07 10.73 2.76
C LYS A 439 -26.45 10.21 2.36
N ASP A 440 -26.68 9.99 1.07
CA ASP A 440 -27.98 9.49 0.56
C ASP A 440 -28.35 8.12 1.14
N TYR A 441 -27.37 7.23 1.38
CA TYR A 441 -27.61 5.96 2.05
C TYR A 441 -28.07 6.18 3.50
N TYR A 442 -27.42 7.07 4.24
CA TYR A 442 -27.75 7.33 5.64
C TYR A 442 -29.10 8.04 5.82
N GLU A 443 -29.48 8.91 4.88
CA GLU A 443 -30.79 9.57 4.89
C GLU A 443 -31.93 8.63 4.49
N ASN A 444 -31.65 7.55 3.76
CA ASN A 444 -32.66 6.63 3.22
C ASN A 444 -32.39 5.15 3.59
N ARG A 445 -31.91 4.86 4.80
CA ARG A 445 -31.44 3.49 5.18
C ARG A 445 -32.46 2.38 4.88
N GLU A 446 -33.72 2.60 5.19
CA GLU A 446 -34.80 1.61 4.98
C GLU A 446 -34.91 1.18 3.51
N LYS A 447 -34.73 2.12 2.56
CA LYS A 447 -34.74 1.86 1.12
C LYS A 447 -33.65 0.85 0.71
N TYR A 448 -32.46 1.00 1.30
CA TYR A 448 -31.28 0.19 0.95
C TYR A 448 -31.20 -1.14 1.70
N GLN A 449 -31.84 -1.23 2.87
CA GLN A 449 -31.93 -2.47 3.65
C GLN A 449 -32.97 -3.45 3.08
N ASN A 450 -34.10 -2.95 2.55
CA ASN A 450 -35.19 -3.79 2.05
C ASN A 450 -35.06 -4.20 0.56
N GLY A 451 -33.89 -3.97 -0.06
CA GLY A 451 -33.65 -4.41 -1.44
C GLY A 451 -34.40 -3.60 -2.51
N GLY A 452 -34.86 -2.38 -2.20
CA GLY A 452 -35.50 -1.49 -3.17
C GLY A 452 -36.89 -1.95 -3.62
N LYS A 453 -37.78 -2.22 -2.67
CA LYS A 453 -39.23 -2.22 -2.90
C LYS A 453 -39.90 -1.13 -2.08
#